data_AF-H6SQV0-F1
#
_entry.id   AF-H6SQV0-F1
#
_cell.length_a   1.000
_cell.length_b   1.000
_cell.length_c   1.000
_cell.angle_alpha   90.00
_cell.angle_beta   90.00
_cell.angle_gamma   90.00
#
_symmetry.space_group_name_H-M   'P 1'
#
loop_
_entity.id
_entity.type
_entity.pdbx_description
1 polymer ?
#
loop_
_entity_poly.entity_id
_entity_poly.type
_entity_poly.pdbx_seq_one_letter_code
_entity_poly.pdbx_strand_id
1 'polypeptide(L)'
;MGEQKAREVLAGIQRSLPPGTSLTYQALSVNPAALALTLRGVRLTDEGRHLEVSLGSVVVSDPGFAGKHLRSLDLALNEVSLTRTSAEGSVHGGLLRAQGEDLDLDRIKALGRALKEARDPLALDPAALAAFDLGPVRLEGLTVDQPTHQRALAVGEVTISGVSQGRLGQLDVHDIRVRDPEAEARIDALSLVGFDAPRALAWARQTQGALLVKDKPAFDTLGVTAFRLEGVEGQARDLGLVFDRLALADLDSRLGVPTRLTFDLEGAVLPVSLLDRRHQAFFAANAMESLKVSVHWAHAIDDEARRLSLGPLRAEIGDVGAVSGGVTLDGLTLATVLEALERPERLLDAVRLSGFSAGAEAEKLTAAYLDVLLAEGDLKRSELLELLRTQLAPSLRQTVGADLAERLVTALDAFLLAPGSLAVSAQAKDEPMTLTQLGMGLALAPEKTVAAYDVRVEHRPRFP
;
A
#
# COMPACT_ATOMS: atom_id res chain seq x y z
N MET A 1 9.95 34.05 35.82
CA MET A 1 10.91 33.14 35.14
C MET A 1 10.27 32.45 33.92
N GLY A 2 9.06 31.88 34.03
CA GLY A 2 8.35 31.26 32.90
C GLY A 2 8.05 32.19 31.72
N GLU A 3 7.51 33.40 31.98
CA GLU A 3 7.25 34.40 30.93
C GLU A 3 8.48 34.87 30.16
N GLN A 4 9.65 34.90 30.80
CA GLN A 4 10.89 35.31 30.15
C GLN A 4 11.37 34.23 29.17
N LYS A 5 11.34 32.95 29.58
CA LYS A 5 11.62 31.81 28.69
C LYS A 5 10.63 31.71 27.54
N ALA A 6 9.35 31.95 27.80
CA ALA A 6 8.30 32.05 26.79
C ALA A 6 8.63 33.07 25.69
N ARG A 7 9.05 34.28 26.08
CA ARG A 7 9.46 35.34 25.14
C ARG A 7 10.74 34.97 24.37
N GLU A 8 11.68 34.28 24.99
CA GLU A 8 12.89 33.78 24.33
C GLU A 8 12.57 32.75 23.25
N VAL A 9 11.67 31.80 23.51
CA VAL A 9 11.18 30.81 22.52
C VAL A 9 10.52 31.51 21.34
N LEU A 10 9.59 32.44 21.59
CA LEU A 10 8.92 33.24 20.56
C LEU A 10 9.89 34.05 19.70
N ALA A 11 10.85 34.73 20.32
CA ALA A 11 11.86 35.50 19.61
C ALA A 11 12.81 34.59 18.80
N GLY A 12 13.02 33.35 19.24
CA GLY A 12 13.73 32.33 18.48
C GLY A 12 12.96 31.89 17.22
N ILE A 13 11.66 31.61 17.36
CA ILE A 13 10.77 31.25 16.25
C ILE A 13 10.76 32.39 15.21
N GLN A 14 10.50 33.63 15.62
CA GLN A 14 10.48 34.78 14.71
C GLN A 14 11.80 34.97 13.95
N ARG A 15 12.95 34.76 14.60
CA ARG A 15 14.27 34.85 13.95
C ARG A 15 14.56 33.72 12.97
N SER A 16 13.87 32.59 13.11
CA SER A 16 14.02 31.43 12.22
C SER A 16 13.19 31.55 10.95
N LEU A 17 12.21 32.45 10.90
CA LEU A 17 11.35 32.64 9.73
C LEU A 17 12.14 33.12 8.50
N PRO A 18 11.67 32.79 7.28
CA PRO A 18 12.27 33.28 6.05
C PRO A 18 12.23 34.82 5.96
N PRO A 19 13.20 35.45 5.26
CA PRO A 19 13.14 36.87 4.96
C PRO A 19 11.86 37.20 4.17
N GLY A 20 11.15 38.27 4.55
CA GLY A 20 9.87 38.65 3.93
C GLY A 20 8.65 37.97 4.55
N THR A 21 8.83 37.06 5.51
CA THR A 21 7.74 36.47 6.29
C THR A 21 7.49 37.26 7.57
N SER A 22 6.25 37.69 7.83
CA SER A 22 5.86 38.31 9.11
C SER A 22 5.00 37.38 9.95
N LEU A 23 5.25 37.34 11.27
CA LEU A 23 4.45 36.62 12.27
C LEU A 23 3.79 37.61 13.21
N THR A 24 2.48 37.52 13.34
CA THR A 24 1.65 38.27 14.30
C THR A 24 0.81 37.32 15.15
N TYR A 25 0.39 37.76 16.34
CA TYR A 25 -0.48 36.99 17.22
C TYR A 25 -1.35 37.94 18.05
N GLN A 26 -2.54 37.50 18.45
CA GLN A 26 -3.50 38.31 19.21
C GLN A 26 -3.23 38.28 20.71
N ALA A 27 -2.92 37.08 21.24
CA ALA A 27 -2.72 36.90 22.67
C ALA A 27 -1.65 35.83 22.96
N LEU A 28 -0.99 36.00 24.10
CA LEU A 28 -0.03 35.05 24.68
C LEU A 28 -0.46 34.71 26.11
N SER A 29 -0.59 33.42 26.41
CA SER A 29 -0.82 32.88 27.76
C SER A 29 0.32 31.96 28.16
N VAL A 30 0.70 32.00 29.44
CA VAL A 30 1.73 31.12 30.02
C VAL A 30 1.12 30.43 31.24
N ASN A 31 1.17 29.10 31.27
CA ASN A 31 0.79 28.30 32.43
C ASN A 31 2.06 27.70 33.07
N PRO A 32 2.56 28.28 34.16
CA PRO A 32 3.78 27.81 34.81
C PRO A 32 3.63 26.42 35.43
N ALA A 33 2.43 26.05 35.90
CA ALA A 33 2.20 24.78 36.58
C ALA A 33 2.26 23.59 35.62
N ALA A 34 1.79 23.79 34.38
CA ALA A 34 1.86 22.81 33.30
C ALA A 34 3.08 23.01 32.38
N LEU A 35 3.99 23.95 32.72
CA LEU A 35 5.11 24.35 31.86
C LEU A 35 4.73 24.64 30.40
N ALA A 36 3.54 25.23 30.20
CA ALA A 36 2.95 25.40 28.87
C ALA A 36 2.85 26.87 28.44
N LEU A 37 2.91 27.10 27.13
CA LEU A 37 2.74 28.38 26.46
C LEU A 37 1.67 28.27 25.38
N THR A 38 0.76 29.23 25.29
CA THR A 38 -0.28 29.27 24.26
C THR A 38 -0.30 30.62 23.55
N LEU A 39 -0.18 30.60 22.24
CA LEU A 39 -0.44 31.73 21.36
C LEU A 39 -1.82 31.57 20.71
N ARG A 40 -2.56 32.66 20.54
CA ARG A 40 -3.87 32.66 19.87
C ARG A 40 -3.91 33.64 18.71
N GLY A 41 -4.67 33.27 17.68
CA GLY A 41 -4.84 34.07 16.46
C GLY A 41 -3.51 34.40 15.81
N VAL A 42 -2.66 33.38 15.62
CA VAL A 42 -1.35 33.55 15.00
C VAL A 42 -1.54 33.67 13.50
N ARG A 43 -0.91 34.67 12.88
CA ARG A 43 -0.93 34.85 11.43
C ARG A 43 0.48 35.04 10.90
N LEU A 44 0.77 34.28 9.85
CA LEU A 44 2.03 34.22 9.14
C LEU A 44 1.77 34.61 7.68
N THR A 45 2.44 35.63 7.18
CA THR A 45 2.27 36.12 5.81
C THR A 45 3.63 36.25 5.13
N ASP A 46 3.74 35.72 3.92
CA ASP A 46 4.89 35.89 3.03
C ASP A 46 4.39 36.44 1.69
N GLU A 47 4.53 37.76 1.53
CA GLU A 47 4.07 38.47 0.34
C GLU A 47 4.83 38.04 -0.92
N GLY A 48 6.13 37.75 -0.78
CA GLY A 48 6.99 37.36 -1.89
C GLY A 48 6.64 35.98 -2.46
N ARG A 49 6.04 35.11 -1.64
CA ARG A 49 5.59 33.77 -2.04
C ARG A 49 4.07 33.65 -2.19
N HIS A 50 3.33 34.75 -2.04
CA HIS A 50 1.86 34.79 -2.04
C HIS A 50 1.23 33.74 -1.10
N LEU A 51 1.81 33.62 0.09
CA LEU A 51 1.45 32.63 1.09
C LEU A 51 0.89 33.30 2.34
N GLU A 52 -0.26 32.82 2.78
CA GLU A 52 -0.84 33.18 4.07
C GLU A 52 -1.15 31.93 4.88
N VAL A 53 -0.73 31.92 6.15
CA VAL A 53 -1.05 30.89 7.13
C VAL A 53 -1.67 31.54 8.36
N SER A 54 -2.83 31.06 8.78
CA SER A 54 -3.48 31.45 10.04
C SER A 54 -3.61 30.22 10.94
N LEU A 55 -3.36 30.41 12.24
CA LEU A 55 -3.46 29.38 13.26
C LEU A 55 -4.37 29.91 14.38
N GLY A 56 -5.46 29.21 14.68
CA GLY A 56 -6.35 29.57 15.80
C GLY A 56 -5.59 29.58 17.13
N SER A 57 -4.80 28.54 17.39
CA SER A 57 -3.87 28.53 18.52
C SER A 57 -2.62 27.67 18.30
N VAL A 58 -1.52 28.04 18.97
CA VAL A 58 -0.28 27.27 19.08
C VAL A 58 0.01 27.02 20.55
N VAL A 59 0.04 25.76 20.97
CA VAL A 59 0.38 25.36 22.33
C VAL A 59 1.73 24.64 22.31
N VAL A 60 2.61 25.05 23.21
CA VAL A 60 3.88 24.39 23.48
C VAL A 60 3.84 23.89 24.93
N SER A 61 4.06 22.61 25.18
CA SER A 61 4.04 22.02 26.52
C SER A 61 5.19 21.04 26.76
N ASP A 62 5.28 20.57 28.00
CA ASP A 62 6.20 19.52 28.44
C ASP A 62 7.66 19.66 27.97
N PRO A 63 8.28 20.83 28.22
CA PRO A 63 9.63 21.10 27.76
C PRO A 63 10.66 20.17 28.43
N GLY A 64 11.34 19.34 27.64
CA GLY A 64 12.49 18.55 28.06
C GLY A 64 13.78 19.36 28.06
N PHE A 65 14.56 19.32 29.15
CA PHE A 65 15.81 20.08 29.28
C PHE A 65 17.04 19.17 29.44
N ALA A 66 18.13 19.56 28.77
CA ALA A 66 19.48 19.06 29.06
C ALA A 66 20.32 20.20 29.63
N GLY A 67 20.46 20.24 30.96
CA GLY A 67 21.08 21.37 31.66
C GLY A 67 20.25 22.65 31.52
N LYS A 68 20.83 23.72 30.94
CA LYS A 68 20.15 25.00 30.70
C LYS A 68 19.46 25.09 29.33
N HIS A 69 19.64 24.08 28.47
CA HIS A 69 19.16 24.11 27.10
C HIS A 69 17.85 23.31 26.96
N LEU A 70 16.88 23.90 26.27
CA LEU A 70 15.65 23.22 25.88
C LEU A 70 15.97 22.24 24.75
N ARG A 71 15.64 20.96 24.95
CA ARG A 71 15.98 19.84 24.06
C ARG A 71 14.75 19.33 23.30
N SER A 72 13.63 19.14 24.00
CA SER A 72 12.38 18.68 23.41
C SER A 72 11.18 19.48 23.92
N LEU A 73 10.07 19.39 23.20
CA LEU A 73 8.76 19.91 23.61
C LEU A 73 7.64 19.14 22.90
N ASP A 74 6.43 19.29 23.42
CA ASP A 74 5.21 18.91 22.71
C ASP A 74 4.60 20.15 22.05
N LEU A 75 4.11 19.99 20.82
CA LEU A 75 3.49 21.05 20.04
C LEU A 75 2.08 20.66 19.64
N ALA A 76 1.10 21.50 19.97
CA ALA A 76 -0.26 21.38 19.43
C ALA A 76 -0.67 22.63 18.66
N LEU A 77 -1.15 22.47 17.43
CA LEU A 77 -1.71 23.51 16.58
C LEU A 77 -3.20 23.25 16.42
N ASN A 78 -4.02 24.28 16.53
CA ASN A 78 -5.46 24.18 16.27
C ASN A 78 -5.88 25.19 15.21
N GLU A 79 -6.82 24.78 14.35
CA GLU A 79 -7.44 25.59 13.30
C GLU A 79 -6.38 26.26 12.41
N VAL A 80 -5.57 25.43 11.75
CA VAL A 80 -4.58 25.86 10.79
C VAL A 80 -5.25 26.03 9.44
N SER A 81 -5.13 27.21 8.84
CA SER A 81 -5.56 27.47 7.47
C SER A 81 -4.37 28.01 6.68
N LEU A 82 -4.13 27.47 5.50
CA LEU A 82 -3.09 27.89 4.58
C LEU A 82 -3.75 28.28 3.26
N THR A 83 -3.42 29.46 2.73
CA THR A 83 -3.83 29.87 1.39
C THR A 83 -2.60 30.22 0.58
N ARG A 84 -2.46 29.59 -0.58
CA ARG A 84 -1.43 29.91 -1.57
C ARG A 84 -2.09 30.33 -2.86
N THR A 85 -1.72 31.51 -3.37
CA THR A 85 -2.24 32.03 -4.63
C THR A 85 -1.15 31.98 -5.70
N SER A 86 -1.50 31.53 -6.90
CA SER A 86 -0.61 31.46 -8.06
C SER A 86 -1.34 31.91 -9.33
N ALA A 87 -0.61 32.01 -10.44
CA ALA A 87 -1.20 32.32 -11.75
C ALA A 87 -2.23 31.26 -12.21
N GLU A 88 -2.11 30.02 -11.74
CA GLU A 88 -2.99 28.89 -12.10
C GLU A 88 -4.23 28.79 -11.20
N GLY A 89 -4.29 29.57 -10.11
CA GLY A 89 -5.40 29.56 -9.15
C GLY A 89 -4.96 29.63 -7.70
N SER A 90 -5.93 29.51 -6.79
CA SER A 90 -5.71 29.41 -5.35
C SER A 90 -5.83 27.96 -4.87
N VAL A 91 -4.93 27.58 -3.96
CA VAL A 91 -5.01 26.33 -3.19
C VAL A 91 -5.25 26.72 -1.74
N HIS A 92 -6.30 26.16 -1.16
CA HIS A 92 -6.67 26.36 0.24
C HIS A 92 -6.44 25.06 0.99
N GLY A 93 -5.54 25.08 1.98
CA GLY A 93 -5.34 24.00 2.94
C GLY A 93 -5.98 24.35 4.26
N GLY A 94 -6.58 23.37 4.92
CA GLY A 94 -7.07 23.47 6.30
C GLY A 94 -6.58 22.28 7.11
N LEU A 95 -6.37 22.45 8.39
CA LEU A 95 -6.05 21.39 9.33
C LEU A 95 -6.68 21.76 10.68
N LEU A 96 -7.58 20.91 11.18
CA LEU A 96 -8.30 21.17 12.43
C LEU A 96 -7.34 21.12 13.62
N ARG A 97 -6.48 20.10 13.67
CA ARG A 97 -5.51 19.91 14.75
C ARG A 97 -4.22 19.27 14.25
N ALA A 98 -3.09 19.72 14.77
CA ALA A 98 -1.80 19.04 14.65
C ALA A 98 -1.24 18.81 16.05
N GLN A 99 -0.65 17.65 16.31
CA GLN A 99 0.05 17.36 17.55
C GLN A 99 1.35 16.64 17.22
N GLY A 100 2.46 17.10 17.80
CA GLY A 100 3.74 16.42 17.76
C GLY A 100 4.29 16.28 19.17
N GLU A 101 4.76 15.09 19.49
CA GLU A 101 5.28 14.76 20.83
C GLU A 101 6.80 14.57 20.78
N ASP A 102 7.48 14.88 21.89
CA ASP A 102 8.93 14.68 22.07
C ASP A 102 9.79 15.27 20.93
N LEU A 103 9.43 16.46 20.44
CA LEU A 103 10.04 17.09 19.27
C LEU A 103 11.48 17.55 19.56
N ASP A 104 12.50 16.93 18.96
CA ASP A 104 13.92 17.33 19.10
C ASP A 104 14.20 18.67 18.40
N LEU A 105 14.39 19.72 19.22
CA LEU A 105 14.55 21.09 18.74
C LEU A 105 15.85 21.34 18.00
N ASP A 106 16.92 20.62 18.33
CA ASP A 106 18.19 20.83 17.64
C ASP A 106 18.15 20.21 16.25
N ARG A 107 17.45 19.08 16.08
CA ARG A 107 17.16 18.51 14.77
C ARG A 107 16.18 19.36 13.96
N ILE A 108 15.12 19.90 14.57
CA ILE A 108 14.19 20.82 13.89
C ILE A 108 14.92 22.08 13.42
N LYS A 109 15.80 22.66 14.26
CA LYS A 109 16.63 23.81 13.85
C LYS A 109 17.57 23.45 12.70
N ALA A 110 18.18 22.27 12.73
CA ALA A 110 19.06 21.80 11.66
C ALA A 110 18.28 21.67 10.34
N LEU A 111 17.08 21.08 10.37
CA LEU A 111 16.19 21.02 9.21
C LEU A 111 15.80 22.42 8.74
N GLY A 112 15.38 23.31 9.66
CA GLY A 112 15.03 24.69 9.33
C GLY A 112 16.17 25.46 8.68
N ARG A 113 17.43 25.22 9.10
CA ARG A 113 18.63 25.77 8.43
C ARG A 113 18.81 25.19 7.04
N ALA A 114 18.72 23.86 6.88
CA ALA A 114 18.82 23.23 5.57
C ALA A 114 17.75 23.76 4.59
N LEU A 115 16.50 23.91 5.06
CA LEU A 115 15.39 24.49 4.29
C LEU A 115 15.60 25.98 3.96
N LYS A 116 16.21 26.75 4.87
CA LYS A 116 16.50 28.17 4.67
C LYS A 116 17.66 28.40 3.71
N GLU A 117 18.67 27.53 3.75
CA GLU A 117 19.85 27.58 2.88
C GLU A 117 19.55 27.04 1.48
N ALA A 118 18.52 26.19 1.36
CA ALA A 118 17.97 25.78 0.09
C ALA A 118 17.34 26.99 -0.65
N ARG A 119 18.11 27.59 -1.57
CA ARG A 119 17.61 28.60 -2.52
C ARG A 119 16.48 28.07 -3.41
N ASP A 120 16.49 26.76 -3.61
CA ASP A 120 15.45 25.99 -4.28
C ASP A 120 15.08 24.82 -3.35
N PRO A 121 13.80 24.68 -2.93
CA PRO A 121 13.32 23.50 -2.20
C PRO A 121 13.68 22.17 -2.91
N LEU A 122 13.91 22.21 -4.22
CA LEU A 122 14.31 21.06 -5.04
C LEU A 122 15.78 20.64 -4.86
N ALA A 123 16.63 21.47 -4.24
CA ALA A 123 18.06 21.22 -4.03
C ALA A 123 18.42 20.63 -2.64
N LEU A 124 17.43 20.22 -1.85
CA LEU A 124 17.66 19.65 -0.52
C LEU A 124 18.39 18.31 -0.61
N ASP A 125 19.49 18.21 0.14
CA ASP A 125 20.31 17.00 0.30
C ASP A 125 19.47 15.88 0.98
N PRO A 126 19.29 14.72 0.32
CA PRO A 126 18.67 13.54 0.92
C PRO A 126 19.29 13.13 2.26
N ALA A 127 20.60 13.31 2.45
CA ALA A 127 21.28 12.98 3.71
C ALA A 127 20.87 13.91 4.86
N ALA A 128 20.53 15.17 4.58
CA ALA A 128 20.02 16.11 5.57
C ALA A 128 18.60 15.74 6.03
N LEU A 129 17.78 15.18 5.13
CA LEU A 129 16.46 14.62 5.45
C LEU A 129 16.58 13.27 6.17
N ALA A 130 17.57 12.46 5.80
CA ALA A 130 17.90 11.19 6.46
C ALA A 130 18.51 11.35 7.86
N ALA A 131 18.78 12.57 8.34
CA ALA A 131 19.16 12.81 9.74
C ALA A 131 17.94 13.16 10.62
N PHE A 132 16.77 13.34 9.98
CA PHE A 132 15.57 13.80 10.63
C PHE A 132 14.85 12.67 11.36
N ASP A 133 14.39 13.01 12.55
CA ASP A 133 13.77 12.13 13.53
C ASP A 133 12.78 13.02 14.26
N LEU A 134 11.52 12.64 14.16
CA LEU A 134 10.41 13.27 14.84
C LEU A 134 9.79 12.21 15.74
N GLY A 135 9.39 12.63 16.94
CA GLY A 135 8.44 11.83 17.70
C GLY A 135 7.11 11.69 16.94
N PRO A 136 6.15 10.95 17.50
CA PRO A 136 4.85 10.73 16.86
C PRO A 136 4.19 12.06 16.46
N VAL A 137 3.67 12.11 15.23
CA VAL A 137 2.92 13.25 14.72
C VAL A 137 1.50 12.80 14.40
N ARG A 138 0.52 13.53 14.88
CA ARG A 138 -0.90 13.30 14.63
C ARG A 138 -1.53 14.56 14.04
N LEU A 139 -2.22 14.42 12.91
CA LEU A 139 -2.93 15.50 12.22
C LEU A 139 -4.41 15.10 12.12
N GLU A 140 -5.33 16.01 12.39
CA GLU A 140 -6.78 15.78 12.30
C GLU A 140 -7.44 16.83 11.42
N GLY A 141 -8.39 16.39 10.59
CA GLY A 141 -9.20 17.25 9.73
C GLY A 141 -8.39 17.99 8.68
N LEU A 142 -7.43 17.31 8.03
CA LEU A 142 -6.68 17.88 6.92
C LEU A 142 -7.61 18.02 5.72
N THR A 143 -7.65 19.20 5.12
CA THR A 143 -8.42 19.50 3.92
C THR A 143 -7.54 20.26 2.94
N VAL A 144 -7.71 19.98 1.65
CA VAL A 144 -7.06 20.70 0.56
C VAL A 144 -8.10 20.92 -0.53
N ASP A 145 -8.38 22.18 -0.85
CA ASP A 145 -9.34 22.58 -1.88
C ASP A 145 -8.64 23.40 -2.96
N GLN A 146 -8.97 23.10 -4.21
CA GLN A 146 -8.58 23.84 -5.41
C GLN A 146 -9.84 24.25 -6.16
N PRO A 147 -10.50 25.35 -5.75
CA PRO A 147 -11.79 25.75 -6.29
C PRO A 147 -11.78 25.94 -7.82
N THR A 148 -10.67 26.46 -8.36
CA THR A 148 -10.48 26.67 -9.81
C THR A 148 -10.66 25.40 -10.62
N HIS A 149 -10.28 24.24 -10.06
CA HIS A 149 -10.39 22.93 -10.70
C HIS A 149 -11.52 22.07 -10.14
N GLN A 150 -12.32 22.60 -9.20
CA GLN A 150 -13.36 21.86 -8.47
C GLN A 150 -12.84 20.59 -7.79
N ARG A 151 -11.58 20.61 -7.36
CA ARG A 151 -10.91 19.47 -6.71
C ARG A 151 -10.80 19.68 -5.22
N ALA A 152 -11.20 18.69 -4.45
CA ALA A 152 -11.06 18.70 -3.01
C ALA A 152 -10.52 17.36 -2.50
N LEU A 153 -9.67 17.42 -1.49
CA LEU A 153 -9.19 16.31 -0.69
C LEU A 153 -9.56 16.61 0.76
N ALA A 154 -10.18 15.67 1.44
CA ALA A 154 -10.36 15.71 2.89
C ALA A 154 -9.77 14.44 3.48
N VAL A 155 -9.13 14.56 4.63
CA VAL A 155 -8.53 13.47 5.39
C VAL A 155 -8.92 13.67 6.85
N GLY A 156 -9.60 12.68 7.41
CA GLY A 156 -10.05 12.73 8.81
C GLY A 156 -8.87 12.75 9.77
N GLU A 157 -7.93 11.82 9.62
CA GLU A 157 -6.78 11.70 10.52
C GLU A 157 -5.52 11.20 9.78
N VAL A 158 -4.36 11.71 10.17
CA VAL A 158 -3.04 11.21 9.75
C VAL A 158 -2.19 10.99 11.00
N THR A 159 -1.63 9.79 11.15
CA THR A 159 -0.66 9.47 12.21
C THR A 159 0.65 9.03 11.60
N ILE A 160 1.75 9.60 12.08
CA ILE A 160 3.11 9.27 11.67
C ILE A 160 3.86 8.80 12.92
N SER A 161 4.47 7.63 12.87
CA SER A 161 5.24 7.08 13.99
C SER A 161 6.58 6.46 13.55
N GLY A 162 7.52 6.39 14.51
CA GLY A 162 8.81 5.74 14.32
C GLY A 162 9.72 6.40 13.27
N VAL A 163 9.71 7.73 13.16
CA VAL A 163 10.55 8.45 12.20
C VAL A 163 12.00 8.37 12.65
N SER A 164 12.82 7.60 11.96
CA SER A 164 14.25 7.50 12.28
C SER A 164 15.08 7.54 11.01
N GLN A 165 16.12 8.37 11.02
CA GLN A 165 17.03 8.52 9.88
C GLN A 165 16.32 8.79 8.53
N GLY A 166 15.26 9.61 8.53
CA GLY A 166 14.43 9.87 7.35
C GLY A 166 13.56 8.72 6.85
N ARG A 167 13.54 7.58 7.54
CA ARG A 167 12.57 6.50 7.34
C ARG A 167 11.42 6.68 8.31
N LEU A 168 10.20 6.74 7.79
CA LEU A 168 8.99 6.66 8.60
C LEU A 168 8.76 5.19 8.96
N GLY A 169 8.59 4.90 10.24
CA GLY A 169 8.21 3.57 10.70
C GLY A 169 6.84 3.19 10.16
N GLN A 170 5.85 4.05 10.40
CA GLN A 170 4.47 3.86 9.94
C GLN A 170 3.77 5.19 9.68
N LEU A 171 2.96 5.23 8.63
CA LEU A 171 2.06 6.32 8.26
C LEU A 171 0.65 5.73 8.11
N ASP A 172 -0.26 6.14 8.98
CA ASP A 172 -1.67 5.77 8.94
C ASP A 172 -2.49 6.99 8.55
N VAL A 173 -3.46 6.81 7.66
CA VAL A 173 -4.34 7.84 7.13
C VAL A 173 -5.77 7.30 7.16
N HIS A 174 -6.69 8.03 7.77
CA HIS A 174 -8.09 7.62 7.93
C HIS A 174 -9.07 8.63 7.33
N ASP A 175 -10.20 8.12 6.85
CA ASP A 175 -11.31 8.87 6.23
C ASP A 175 -10.80 9.82 5.14
N ILE A 176 -10.19 9.24 4.11
CA ILE A 176 -9.75 9.97 2.92
C ILE A 176 -10.94 10.11 1.98
N ARG A 177 -11.21 11.34 1.56
CA ARG A 177 -12.22 11.65 0.54
C ARG A 177 -11.59 12.50 -0.52
N VAL A 178 -11.66 12.03 -1.76
CA VAL A 178 -11.17 12.74 -2.95
C VAL A 178 -12.37 13.06 -3.81
N ARG A 179 -12.51 14.34 -4.16
CA ARG A 179 -13.52 14.84 -5.08
C ARG A 179 -12.84 15.56 -6.23
N ASP A 180 -13.22 15.18 -7.44
CA ASP A 180 -12.87 15.80 -8.71
C ASP A 180 -14.20 16.02 -9.48
N PRO A 181 -14.31 16.99 -10.41
CA PRO A 181 -15.53 17.18 -11.20
C PRO A 181 -16.10 15.93 -11.86
N GLU A 182 -15.28 14.94 -12.19
CA GLU A 182 -15.71 13.68 -12.83
C GLU A 182 -15.89 12.51 -11.84
N ALA A 183 -15.39 12.62 -10.61
CA ALA A 183 -15.24 11.47 -9.71
C ALA A 183 -15.29 11.83 -8.21
N GLU A 184 -15.82 10.91 -7.42
CA GLU A 184 -15.69 10.94 -5.97
C GLU A 184 -15.22 9.57 -5.50
N ALA A 185 -14.21 9.56 -4.63
CA ALA A 185 -13.65 8.37 -4.03
C ALA A 185 -13.52 8.55 -2.53
N ARG A 186 -13.80 7.49 -1.79
CA ARG A 186 -13.62 7.39 -0.35
C ARG A 186 -12.72 6.20 -0.04
N ILE A 187 -11.83 6.38 0.94
CA ILE A 187 -10.99 5.34 1.50
C ILE A 187 -11.08 5.48 3.01
N ASP A 188 -11.52 4.43 3.70
CA ASP A 188 -11.68 4.47 5.15
C ASP A 188 -10.33 4.48 5.88
N ALA A 189 -9.37 3.68 5.41
CA ALA A 189 -8.02 3.68 5.97
C ALA A 189 -6.95 3.33 4.93
N LEU A 190 -5.78 3.95 5.09
CA LEU A 190 -4.54 3.68 4.38
C LEU A 190 -3.42 3.57 5.41
N SER A 191 -2.70 2.46 5.43
CA SER A 191 -1.50 2.27 6.24
C SER A 191 -0.29 1.97 5.37
N LEU A 192 0.81 2.66 5.64
CA LEU A 192 2.10 2.55 4.94
C LEU A 192 3.21 2.29 5.96
N VAL A 193 3.99 1.23 5.77
CA VAL A 193 5.08 0.85 6.69
C VAL A 193 6.44 0.96 6.01
N GLY A 194 7.41 1.57 6.71
CA GLY A 194 8.80 1.64 6.29
C GLY A 194 9.12 2.72 5.24
N PHE A 195 8.20 3.64 4.95
CA PHE A 195 8.34 4.68 3.94
C PHE A 195 9.67 5.47 4.08
N ASP A 196 10.48 5.48 3.02
CA ASP A 196 11.77 6.18 2.99
C ASP A 196 11.57 7.58 2.39
N ALA A 197 11.50 8.60 3.25
CA ALA A 197 11.16 9.97 2.83
C ALA A 197 12.17 10.57 1.82
N PRO A 198 13.50 10.38 1.97
CA PRO A 198 14.46 10.75 0.93
C PRO A 198 14.17 10.13 -0.44
N ARG A 199 13.88 8.83 -0.50
CA ARG A 199 13.53 8.15 -1.76
C ARG A 199 12.19 8.60 -2.31
N ALA A 200 11.19 8.77 -1.45
CA ALA A 200 9.88 9.25 -1.85
C ALA A 200 9.93 10.67 -2.43
N LEU A 201 10.77 11.52 -1.86
CA LEU A 201 11.03 12.84 -2.42
C LEU A 201 11.74 12.75 -3.77
N ALA A 202 12.74 11.86 -3.92
CA ALA A 202 13.39 11.61 -5.21
C ALA A 202 12.41 11.12 -6.28
N TRP A 203 11.51 10.21 -5.92
CA TRP A 203 10.44 9.73 -6.77
C TRP A 203 9.47 10.86 -7.17
N ALA A 204 9.03 11.67 -6.22
CA ALA A 204 8.15 12.81 -6.49
C ALA A 204 8.81 13.81 -7.45
N ARG A 205 10.13 14.06 -7.27
CA ARG A 205 10.95 14.90 -8.17
C ARG A 205 10.95 14.36 -9.60
N GLN A 206 11.22 13.07 -9.78
CA GLN A 206 11.29 12.45 -11.10
C GLN A 206 9.93 12.36 -11.78
N THR A 207 8.86 12.10 -11.01
CA THR A 207 7.49 11.99 -11.53
C THR A 207 6.94 13.34 -11.99
N GLN A 208 7.20 14.43 -11.25
CA GLN A 208 6.84 15.78 -11.70
C GLN A 208 7.57 16.16 -13.01
N GLY A 209 8.85 15.80 -13.14
CA GLY A 209 9.61 16.01 -14.37
C GLY A 209 9.07 15.19 -15.55
N ALA A 210 8.74 13.91 -15.34
CA ALA A 210 8.24 13.00 -16.38
C ALA A 210 6.82 13.36 -16.87
N LEU A 211 5.93 13.79 -15.95
CA LEU A 211 4.58 14.25 -16.30
C LEU A 211 4.60 15.50 -17.20
N LEU A 212 5.60 16.37 -17.04
CA LEU A 212 5.80 17.54 -17.91
C LEU A 212 6.31 17.17 -19.31
N VAL A 213 7.02 16.03 -19.45
CA VAL A 213 7.66 15.59 -20.71
C VAL A 213 6.87 14.46 -21.40
N LYS A 214 5.77 13.96 -20.80
CA LYS A 214 5.00 12.79 -21.25
C LYS A 214 5.81 11.49 -21.38
N ASP A 215 6.96 11.41 -20.73
CA ASP A 215 7.71 10.16 -20.64
C ASP A 215 7.15 9.28 -19.52
N LYS A 216 7.23 7.95 -19.72
CA LYS A 216 6.93 7.00 -18.64
C LYS A 216 8.05 7.13 -17.59
N PRO A 217 7.72 7.32 -16.30
CA PRO A 217 8.75 7.33 -15.27
C PRO A 217 9.49 5.98 -15.28
N ALA A 218 10.83 6.00 -15.25
CA ALA A 218 11.64 4.84 -14.95
C ALA A 218 11.82 4.80 -13.43
N PHE A 219 11.21 3.82 -12.75
CA PHE A 219 11.06 3.85 -11.29
C PHE A 219 12.27 3.26 -10.56
N ASP A 220 12.81 4.04 -9.61
CA ASP A 220 13.45 3.57 -8.36
C ASP A 220 12.55 4.05 -7.20
N THR A 221 12.38 3.24 -6.17
CA THR A 221 11.10 3.06 -5.46
C THR A 221 10.91 3.88 -4.16
N LEU A 222 9.66 4.04 -3.69
CA LEU A 222 9.26 4.81 -2.47
C LEU A 222 9.79 4.23 -1.13
N GLY A 223 10.37 3.02 -1.16
CA GLY A 223 10.91 2.35 0.03
C GLY A 223 9.86 1.83 1.01
N VAL A 224 8.59 1.71 0.61
CA VAL A 224 7.52 1.11 1.42
C VAL A 224 7.70 -0.41 1.45
N THR A 225 7.50 -1.01 2.61
CA THR A 225 7.67 -2.45 2.86
C THR A 225 6.36 -3.21 3.05
N ALA A 226 5.30 -2.50 3.43
CA ALA A 226 3.95 -3.02 3.46
C ALA A 226 2.94 -1.89 3.29
N PHE A 227 1.82 -2.23 2.66
CA PHE A 227 0.71 -1.34 2.41
C PHE A 227 -0.62 -2.03 2.72
N ARG A 228 -1.52 -1.32 3.39
CA ARG A 228 -2.90 -1.76 3.63
C ARG A 228 -3.89 -0.67 3.26
N LEU A 229 -4.93 -1.06 2.53
CA LEU A 229 -6.04 -0.18 2.13
C LEU A 229 -7.36 -0.81 2.54
N GLU A 230 -8.21 -0.01 3.19
CA GLU A 230 -9.52 -0.47 3.69
C GLU A 230 -10.65 0.43 3.19
N GLY A 231 -11.81 -0.19 2.94
CA GLY A 231 -13.07 0.54 2.75
C GLY A 231 -13.03 1.50 1.56
N VAL A 232 -12.55 0.99 0.42
CA VAL A 232 -12.43 1.78 -0.80
C VAL A 232 -13.75 1.82 -1.55
N GLU A 233 -14.30 3.01 -1.75
CA GLU A 233 -15.54 3.25 -2.50
C GLU A 233 -15.29 4.28 -3.61
N GLY A 234 -15.74 4.02 -4.84
CA GLY A 234 -15.57 4.94 -5.97
C GLY A 234 -15.88 4.30 -7.32
N GLN A 235 -15.75 5.06 -8.42
CA GLN A 235 -15.86 4.47 -9.76
C GLN A 235 -14.60 3.68 -10.13
N ALA A 236 -14.76 2.54 -10.79
CA ALA A 236 -13.67 1.58 -11.08
C ALA A 236 -12.50 2.16 -11.87
N ARG A 237 -12.71 3.17 -12.72
CA ARG A 237 -11.62 3.83 -13.45
C ARG A 237 -10.70 4.61 -12.50
N ASP A 238 -11.26 5.19 -11.46
CA ASP A 238 -10.53 5.94 -10.44
C ASP A 238 -9.81 4.99 -9.48
N LEU A 239 -10.47 3.88 -9.15
CA LEU A 239 -9.88 2.82 -8.35
C LEU A 239 -8.71 2.14 -9.08
N GLY A 240 -8.83 1.86 -10.38
CA GLY A 240 -7.74 1.31 -11.19
C GLY A 240 -6.51 2.20 -11.21
N LEU A 241 -6.66 3.53 -11.28
CA LEU A 241 -5.54 4.47 -11.22
C LEU A 241 -4.93 4.57 -9.81
N VAL A 242 -5.75 4.48 -8.77
CA VAL A 242 -5.29 4.41 -7.38
C VAL A 242 -4.53 3.10 -7.16
N PHE A 243 -5.05 1.96 -7.62
CA PHE A 243 -4.41 0.66 -7.55
C PHE A 243 -3.13 0.57 -8.39
N ASP A 244 -3.11 1.07 -9.62
CA ASP A 244 -1.91 1.10 -10.46
C ASP A 244 -0.81 1.94 -9.82
N ARG A 245 -1.15 3.09 -9.23
CA ARG A 245 -0.17 3.98 -8.59
C ARG A 245 0.29 3.49 -7.21
N LEU A 246 -0.56 2.77 -6.48
CA LEU A 246 -0.23 2.18 -5.19
C LEU A 246 0.49 0.83 -5.33
N ALA A 247 0.18 0.03 -6.35
CA ALA A 247 0.95 -1.16 -6.71
C ALA A 247 2.39 -0.82 -7.13
N LEU A 248 2.62 0.41 -7.64
CA LEU A 248 3.96 0.94 -7.91
C LEU A 248 4.67 1.49 -6.65
N ALA A 249 3.98 1.62 -5.52
CA ALA A 249 4.53 2.17 -4.28
C ALA A 249 5.27 1.14 -3.41
N ASP A 250 5.04 -0.15 -3.64
CA ASP A 250 5.32 -1.19 -2.65
C ASP A 250 6.53 -2.04 -3.07
N LEU A 251 7.70 -1.41 -3.00
CA LEU A 251 8.92 -1.99 -3.55
C LEU A 251 10.11 -1.59 -2.66
N ASP A 252 10.45 -2.42 -1.67
CA ASP A 252 11.87 -2.59 -1.40
C ASP A 252 12.43 -3.20 -2.69
N SER A 253 13.22 -2.41 -3.40
CA SER A 253 13.85 -2.85 -4.63
C SER A 253 15.32 -2.53 -4.58
N ARG A 254 16.09 -3.43 -5.18
CA ARG A 254 17.51 -3.23 -5.41
C ARG A 254 17.75 -3.43 -6.88
N LEU A 255 18.22 -2.36 -7.53
CA LEU A 255 18.42 -2.30 -8.99
C LEU A 255 17.11 -2.53 -9.77
N GLY A 256 15.98 -2.01 -9.25
CA GLY A 256 14.67 -2.13 -9.91
C GLY A 256 13.93 -3.47 -9.73
N VAL A 257 14.48 -4.44 -8.98
CA VAL A 257 13.80 -5.72 -8.69
C VAL A 257 13.18 -5.73 -7.29
N PRO A 258 11.88 -6.02 -7.13
CA PRO A 258 11.21 -6.16 -5.83
C PRO A 258 11.82 -7.28 -4.98
N THR A 259 12.36 -6.96 -3.81
CA THR A 259 12.88 -7.93 -2.83
C THR A 259 11.82 -8.32 -1.81
N ARG A 260 10.93 -7.42 -1.42
CA ARG A 260 9.79 -7.71 -0.52
C ARG A 260 8.61 -6.81 -0.84
N LEU A 261 7.41 -7.39 -0.79
CA LEU A 261 6.16 -6.75 -1.18
C LEU A 261 4.99 -7.39 -0.42
N THR A 262 4.12 -6.59 0.18
CA THR A 262 2.90 -7.11 0.84
C THR A 262 1.78 -6.11 0.62
N PHE A 263 0.89 -6.49 -0.30
CA PHE A 263 -0.30 -5.76 -0.67
C PHE A 263 -1.51 -6.37 0.03
N ASP A 264 -2.23 -5.52 0.77
CA ASP A 264 -3.48 -5.91 1.40
C ASP A 264 -4.59 -4.89 1.07
N LEU A 265 -5.60 -5.34 0.33
CA LEU A 265 -6.83 -4.62 0.06
C LEU A 265 -7.98 -5.33 0.76
N GLU A 266 -8.60 -4.67 1.73
CA GLU A 266 -9.72 -5.24 2.46
C GLU A 266 -11.03 -4.51 2.14
N GLY A 267 -11.97 -5.25 1.58
CA GLY A 267 -13.36 -4.83 1.49
C GLY A 267 -13.65 -3.66 0.57
N ALA A 268 -12.91 -3.53 -0.54
CA ALA A 268 -13.24 -2.58 -1.59
C ALA A 268 -14.66 -2.81 -2.11
N VAL A 269 -15.44 -1.74 -2.25
CA VAL A 269 -16.84 -1.79 -2.69
C VAL A 269 -16.91 -1.32 -4.14
N LEU A 270 -17.13 -2.26 -5.05
CA LEU A 270 -17.23 -2.01 -6.49
C LEU A 270 -18.70 -1.99 -6.92
N PRO A 271 -19.22 -0.91 -7.51
CA PRO A 271 -20.60 -0.90 -7.99
C PRO A 271 -20.76 -1.87 -9.17
N VAL A 272 -21.81 -2.70 -9.12
CA VAL A 272 -22.09 -3.75 -10.11
C VAL A 272 -22.25 -3.15 -11.50
N SER A 273 -22.76 -1.93 -11.62
CA SER A 273 -22.94 -1.18 -12.88
C SER A 273 -21.66 -0.98 -13.69
N LEU A 274 -20.49 -1.35 -13.16
CA LEU A 274 -19.20 -1.26 -13.82
C LEU A 274 -18.71 -2.58 -14.42
N LEU A 275 -19.40 -3.68 -14.15
CA LEU A 275 -19.09 -4.99 -14.74
C LEU A 275 -19.63 -5.08 -16.17
N ASP A 276 -19.27 -6.12 -16.92
CA ASP A 276 -19.91 -6.36 -18.21
C ASP A 276 -21.40 -6.73 -18.06
N ARG A 277 -22.20 -6.44 -19.09
CA ARG A 277 -23.68 -6.59 -19.06
C ARG A 277 -24.17 -7.95 -18.54
N ARG A 278 -23.44 -9.04 -18.82
CA ARG A 278 -23.81 -10.40 -18.35
C ARG A 278 -23.62 -10.54 -16.84
N HIS A 279 -22.47 -10.14 -16.32
CA HIS A 279 -22.23 -10.12 -14.87
C HIS A 279 -23.16 -9.13 -14.16
N GLN A 280 -23.39 -7.95 -14.74
CA GLN A 280 -24.37 -6.98 -14.24
C GLN A 280 -25.75 -7.61 -14.05
N ALA A 281 -26.25 -8.28 -15.09
CA ALA A 281 -27.56 -8.92 -15.04
C ALA A 281 -27.64 -10.00 -13.96
N PHE A 282 -26.58 -10.80 -13.79
CA PHE A 282 -26.52 -11.81 -12.73
C PHE A 282 -26.57 -11.19 -11.34
N PHE A 283 -25.71 -10.20 -11.06
CA PHE A 283 -25.65 -9.58 -9.73
C PHE A 283 -26.92 -8.76 -9.43
N ALA A 284 -27.47 -8.05 -10.42
CA ALA A 284 -28.76 -7.38 -10.29
C ALA A 284 -29.91 -8.36 -10.00
N ALA A 285 -29.94 -9.53 -10.65
CA ALA A 285 -30.94 -10.57 -10.39
C ALA A 285 -30.84 -11.16 -8.97
N ASN A 286 -29.67 -11.06 -8.34
CA ASN A 286 -29.44 -11.46 -6.94
C ASN A 286 -29.52 -10.27 -5.96
N ALA A 287 -30.13 -9.15 -6.38
CA ALA A 287 -30.28 -7.93 -5.58
C ALA A 287 -28.96 -7.35 -5.04
N MET A 288 -27.87 -7.51 -5.78
CA MET A 288 -26.57 -6.93 -5.47
C MET A 288 -26.34 -5.69 -6.34
N GLU A 289 -26.20 -4.54 -5.68
CA GLU A 289 -25.85 -3.27 -6.34
C GLU A 289 -24.33 -3.01 -6.30
N SER A 290 -23.62 -3.67 -5.39
CA SER A 290 -22.16 -3.59 -5.24
C SER A 290 -21.56 -4.95 -4.88
N LEU A 291 -20.27 -5.11 -5.20
CA LEU A 291 -19.43 -6.25 -4.85
C LEU A 291 -18.40 -5.82 -3.82
N LYS A 292 -18.26 -6.58 -2.73
CA LYS A 292 -17.14 -6.45 -1.80
C LYS A 292 -15.99 -7.33 -2.27
N VAL A 293 -14.83 -6.73 -2.52
CA VAL A 293 -13.63 -7.41 -3.01
C VAL A 293 -12.50 -7.18 -2.02
N SER A 294 -11.82 -8.26 -1.63
CA SER A 294 -10.56 -8.21 -0.90
C SER A 294 -9.48 -8.91 -1.69
N VAL A 295 -8.27 -8.36 -1.70
CA VAL A 295 -7.11 -8.95 -2.38
C VAL A 295 -5.90 -8.83 -1.48
N HIS A 296 -5.29 -9.96 -1.16
CA HIS A 296 -4.06 -10.05 -0.40
C HIS A 296 -3.00 -10.65 -1.30
N TRP A 297 -1.82 -10.07 -1.33
CA TRP A 297 -0.68 -10.63 -2.03
C TRP A 297 0.60 -10.35 -1.26
N ALA A 298 1.39 -11.39 -1.02
CA ALA A 298 2.71 -11.26 -0.42
C ALA A 298 3.79 -11.80 -1.36
N HIS A 299 4.95 -11.17 -1.35
CA HIS A 299 6.14 -11.59 -2.08
C HIS A 299 7.38 -11.30 -1.22
N ALA A 300 8.30 -12.25 -1.16
CA ALA A 300 9.53 -12.09 -0.39
C ALA A 300 10.69 -12.88 -1.00
N ILE A 301 11.82 -12.21 -1.23
CA ILE A 301 13.13 -12.77 -1.51
C ILE A 301 13.96 -12.70 -0.23
N ASP A 302 14.29 -13.87 0.30
CA ASP A 302 15.23 -14.06 1.39
C ASP A 302 16.58 -14.47 0.80
N ASP A 303 17.49 -13.51 0.65
CA ASP A 303 18.82 -13.73 0.07
C ASP A 303 19.69 -14.66 0.94
N GLU A 304 19.52 -14.64 2.26
CA GLU A 304 20.29 -15.48 3.19
C GLU A 304 19.83 -16.94 3.11
N ALA A 305 18.51 -17.16 3.14
CA ALA A 305 17.92 -18.48 2.97
C ALA A 305 17.90 -18.95 1.50
N ARG A 306 18.24 -18.07 0.56
CA ARG A 306 18.17 -18.27 -0.89
C ARG A 306 16.79 -18.73 -1.35
N ARG A 307 15.75 -18.03 -0.87
CA ARG A 307 14.35 -18.43 -1.06
C ARG A 307 13.53 -17.28 -1.62
N LEU A 308 12.69 -17.59 -2.59
CA LEU A 308 11.62 -16.73 -3.08
C LEU A 308 10.26 -17.32 -2.67
N SER A 309 9.45 -16.52 -2.00
CA SER A 309 8.05 -16.84 -1.69
C SER A 309 7.15 -15.92 -2.49
N LEU A 310 6.30 -16.51 -3.34
CA LEU A 310 5.26 -15.84 -4.11
C LEU A 310 3.91 -16.24 -3.52
N GLY A 311 3.24 -15.33 -2.85
CA GLY A 311 1.94 -15.52 -2.22
C GLY A 311 1.96 -15.63 -0.69
N PRO A 312 0.78 -15.82 -0.07
CA PRO A 312 -0.47 -16.13 -0.75
C PRO A 312 -0.99 -14.93 -1.56
N LEU A 313 -1.29 -15.15 -2.84
CA LEU A 313 -2.22 -14.34 -3.60
C LEU A 313 -3.61 -14.85 -3.27
N ARG A 314 -4.39 -14.11 -2.49
CA ARG A 314 -5.77 -14.42 -2.13
C ARG A 314 -6.68 -13.34 -2.67
N ALA A 315 -7.71 -13.71 -3.41
CA ALA A 315 -8.77 -12.82 -3.84
C ALA A 315 -10.10 -13.35 -3.32
N GLU A 316 -10.88 -12.48 -2.68
CA GLU A 316 -12.19 -12.79 -2.11
C GLU A 316 -13.22 -11.84 -2.71
N ILE A 317 -14.34 -12.39 -3.18
CA ILE A 317 -15.45 -11.66 -3.78
C ILE A 317 -16.71 -12.03 -2.99
N GLY A 318 -16.99 -11.27 -1.93
CA GLY A 318 -18.19 -11.36 -1.08
C GLY A 318 -18.92 -12.71 -1.09
N ASP A 319 -20.20 -12.71 -1.49
CA ASP A 319 -21.04 -13.90 -1.55
C ASP A 319 -20.71 -14.85 -2.73
N VAL A 320 -19.69 -14.56 -3.56
CA VAL A 320 -19.25 -15.39 -4.70
C VAL A 320 -18.16 -16.38 -4.31
N GLY A 321 -17.23 -16.03 -3.44
CA GLY A 321 -16.20 -16.95 -2.94
C GLY A 321 -14.79 -16.37 -2.92
N ALA A 322 -13.83 -17.20 -2.54
CA ALA A 322 -12.42 -16.84 -2.49
C ALA A 322 -11.56 -17.82 -3.30
N VAL A 323 -10.47 -17.32 -3.84
CA VAL A 323 -9.40 -18.10 -4.44
C VAL A 323 -8.07 -17.71 -3.80
N SER A 324 -7.17 -18.67 -3.64
CA SER A 324 -5.84 -18.44 -3.10
C SER A 324 -4.79 -19.25 -3.84
N GLY A 325 -3.58 -18.73 -3.96
CA GLY A 325 -2.45 -19.43 -4.54
C GLY A 325 -1.12 -18.97 -3.98
N GLY A 326 -0.15 -19.88 -3.90
CA GLY A 326 1.19 -19.57 -3.43
C GLY A 326 2.22 -20.56 -3.95
N VAL A 327 3.46 -20.09 -4.12
CA VAL A 327 4.61 -20.85 -4.58
C VAL A 327 5.81 -20.47 -3.72
N THR A 328 6.60 -21.46 -3.34
CA THR A 328 7.89 -21.28 -2.69
C THR A 328 8.97 -21.93 -3.54
N LEU A 329 10.02 -21.15 -3.82
CA LEU A 329 11.12 -21.51 -4.68
C LEU A 329 12.43 -21.34 -3.91
N ASP A 330 13.27 -22.38 -3.91
CA ASP A 330 14.60 -22.35 -3.28
C ASP A 330 15.70 -22.21 -4.35
N GLY A 331 16.90 -21.81 -3.92
CA GLY A 331 18.05 -21.60 -4.80
C GLY A 331 18.10 -20.22 -5.47
N LEU A 332 17.24 -19.30 -5.04
CA LEU A 332 17.12 -17.96 -5.60
C LEU A 332 17.75 -16.91 -4.69
N THR A 333 18.60 -16.08 -5.28
CA THR A 333 19.04 -14.81 -4.70
C THR A 333 18.61 -13.68 -5.61
N LEU A 334 18.59 -12.45 -5.10
CA LEU A 334 18.37 -11.25 -5.90
C LEU A 334 19.30 -11.19 -7.11
N ALA A 335 20.57 -11.56 -6.95
CA ALA A 335 21.53 -11.59 -8.06
C ALA A 335 21.09 -12.56 -9.16
N THR A 336 20.59 -13.73 -8.79
CA THR A 336 20.05 -14.72 -9.72
C THR A 336 18.79 -14.23 -10.42
N VAL A 337 17.90 -13.51 -9.70
CA VAL A 337 16.69 -12.92 -10.29
C VAL A 337 17.04 -11.80 -11.28
N LEU A 338 17.99 -10.93 -10.93
CA LEU A 338 18.48 -9.88 -11.82
C LEU A 338 19.10 -10.44 -13.09
N GLU A 339 19.95 -11.46 -12.95
CA GLU A 339 20.57 -12.17 -14.07
C GLU A 339 19.51 -12.84 -14.98
N ALA A 340 18.44 -13.35 -14.39
CA ALA A 340 17.35 -13.97 -15.14
C ALA A 340 16.52 -12.98 -15.97
N LEU A 341 16.55 -11.67 -15.68
CA LEU A 341 15.93 -10.67 -16.55
C LEU A 341 16.61 -10.63 -17.93
N GLU A 342 17.91 -10.91 -17.99
CA GLU A 342 18.68 -10.97 -19.23
C GLU A 342 18.70 -12.40 -19.80
N ARG A 343 18.68 -13.42 -18.94
CA ARG A 343 18.85 -14.83 -19.29
C ARG A 343 17.87 -15.73 -18.53
N PRO A 344 16.56 -15.69 -18.87
CA PRO A 344 15.53 -16.38 -18.10
C PRO A 344 15.71 -17.91 -18.08
N GLU A 345 16.42 -18.48 -19.06
CA GLU A 345 16.71 -19.91 -19.12
C GLU A 345 17.53 -20.41 -17.91
N ARG A 346 18.35 -19.53 -17.29
CA ARG A 346 19.17 -19.91 -16.13
C ARG A 346 18.34 -20.25 -14.90
N LEU A 347 17.11 -19.76 -14.81
CA LEU A 347 16.21 -20.09 -13.70
C LEU A 347 15.80 -21.55 -13.72
N LEU A 348 15.66 -22.17 -14.90
CA LEU A 348 15.11 -23.52 -15.00
C LEU A 348 16.01 -24.55 -14.30
N ASP A 349 17.33 -24.37 -14.39
CA ASP A 349 18.31 -25.29 -13.82
C ASP A 349 18.72 -24.92 -12.38
N ALA A 350 18.58 -23.66 -11.98
CA ALA A 350 19.00 -23.17 -10.66
C ALA A 350 17.88 -23.18 -9.63
N VAL A 351 16.63 -22.95 -10.06
CA VAL A 351 15.48 -22.77 -9.18
C VAL A 351 14.85 -24.11 -8.86
N ARG A 352 14.50 -24.31 -7.59
CA ARG A 352 13.89 -25.54 -7.10
C ARG A 352 12.51 -25.26 -6.52
N LEU A 353 11.51 -26.06 -6.90
CA LEU A 353 10.17 -25.93 -6.33
C LEU A 353 10.15 -26.61 -4.97
N SER A 354 10.03 -25.83 -3.90
CA SER A 354 9.93 -26.33 -2.53
C SER A 354 8.49 -26.45 -2.04
N GLY A 355 7.62 -25.53 -2.46
CA GLY A 355 6.21 -25.52 -2.08
C GLY A 355 5.29 -24.97 -3.16
N PHE A 356 4.07 -25.49 -3.21
CA PHE A 356 2.96 -24.98 -4.01
C PHE A 356 1.66 -25.13 -3.22
N SER A 357 0.77 -24.15 -3.33
CA SER A 357 -0.58 -24.23 -2.82
C SER A 357 -1.55 -23.51 -3.75
N ALA A 358 -2.73 -24.05 -3.92
CA ALA A 358 -3.87 -23.42 -4.55
C ALA A 358 -5.14 -23.83 -3.82
N GLY A 359 -6.08 -22.90 -3.70
CA GLY A 359 -7.32 -23.10 -3.00
C GLY A 359 -8.46 -22.30 -3.59
N ALA A 360 -9.67 -22.83 -3.48
CA ALA A 360 -10.92 -22.16 -3.76
C ALA A 360 -11.90 -22.43 -2.63
N GLU A 361 -12.62 -21.41 -2.21
CA GLU A 361 -13.68 -21.48 -1.20
C GLU A 361 -14.96 -20.93 -1.81
N ALA A 362 -15.96 -21.79 -1.95
CA ALA A 362 -17.25 -21.43 -2.49
C ALA A 362 -18.13 -20.78 -1.42
N GLU A 363 -18.79 -19.69 -1.80
CA GLU A 363 -19.85 -18.99 -1.08
C GLU A 363 -21.23 -19.25 -1.72
N LYS A 364 -22.26 -18.57 -1.22
CA LYS A 364 -23.67 -18.81 -1.57
C LYS A 364 -23.96 -18.70 -3.07
N LEU A 365 -23.28 -17.79 -3.77
CA LEU A 365 -23.51 -17.53 -5.19
C LEU A 365 -22.53 -18.25 -6.11
N THR A 366 -21.52 -18.97 -5.60
CA THR A 366 -20.48 -19.60 -6.44
C THR A 366 -21.06 -20.51 -7.50
N ALA A 367 -22.00 -21.37 -7.11
CA ALA A 367 -22.61 -22.31 -8.05
C ALA A 367 -23.32 -21.57 -9.18
N ALA A 368 -24.18 -20.61 -8.85
CA ALA A 368 -24.94 -19.88 -9.87
C ALA A 368 -24.03 -19.00 -10.73
N TYR A 369 -22.98 -18.41 -10.15
CA TYR A 369 -22.03 -17.59 -10.89
C TYR A 369 -21.12 -18.42 -11.81
N LEU A 370 -20.73 -19.62 -11.39
CA LEU A 370 -20.01 -20.55 -12.25
C LEU A 370 -20.80 -20.86 -13.52
N ASP A 371 -22.12 -21.03 -13.43
CA ASP A 371 -22.95 -21.28 -14.62
C ASP A 371 -22.98 -20.07 -15.58
N VAL A 372 -22.89 -18.85 -15.05
CA VAL A 372 -22.73 -17.63 -15.88
C VAL A 372 -21.39 -17.65 -16.61
N LEU A 373 -20.29 -17.95 -15.92
CA LEU A 373 -18.94 -18.02 -16.51
C LEU A 373 -18.86 -19.12 -17.58
N LEU A 374 -19.50 -20.28 -17.34
CA LEU A 374 -19.53 -21.36 -18.33
C LEU A 374 -20.36 -20.99 -19.56
N ALA A 375 -21.51 -20.33 -19.37
CA ALA A 375 -22.33 -19.85 -20.47
C ALA A 375 -21.62 -18.78 -21.33
N GLU A 376 -20.64 -18.05 -20.78
CA GLU A 376 -19.79 -17.15 -21.56
C GLU A 376 -18.86 -17.88 -22.53
N GLY A 377 -18.43 -19.09 -22.16
CA GLY A 377 -17.69 -20.01 -23.02
C GLY A 377 -18.57 -20.96 -23.82
N ASP A 378 -19.87 -20.68 -23.97
CA ASP A 378 -20.87 -21.54 -24.62
C ASP A 378 -20.88 -22.98 -24.06
N LEU A 379 -20.65 -23.11 -22.75
CA LEU A 379 -20.47 -24.38 -22.06
C LEU A 379 -21.49 -24.55 -20.93
N LYS A 380 -21.96 -25.77 -20.74
CA LYS A 380 -22.76 -26.15 -19.56
C LYS A 380 -21.90 -26.88 -18.55
N ARG A 381 -22.34 -26.89 -17.29
CA ARG A 381 -21.68 -27.65 -16.23
C ARG A 381 -21.55 -29.14 -16.56
N SER A 382 -22.58 -29.76 -17.14
CA SER A 382 -22.53 -31.17 -17.58
C SER A 382 -21.47 -31.40 -18.66
N GLU A 383 -21.31 -30.46 -19.58
CA GLU A 383 -20.30 -30.53 -20.65
C GLU A 383 -18.90 -30.31 -20.08
N LEU A 384 -18.72 -29.41 -19.10
CA LEU A 384 -17.45 -29.26 -18.40
C LEU A 384 -17.05 -30.53 -17.63
N LEU A 385 -18.00 -31.17 -16.95
CA LEU A 385 -17.77 -32.45 -16.27
C LEU A 385 -17.39 -33.55 -17.27
N GLU A 386 -18.02 -33.58 -18.43
CA GLU A 386 -17.66 -34.51 -19.50
C GLU A 386 -16.26 -34.23 -20.04
N LEU A 387 -15.90 -32.97 -20.31
CA LEU A 387 -14.54 -32.57 -20.73
C LEU A 387 -13.50 -32.92 -19.67
N LEU A 388 -13.81 -32.70 -18.40
CA LEU A 388 -12.95 -33.05 -17.28
C LEU A 388 -12.65 -34.56 -17.28
N ARG A 389 -13.68 -35.40 -17.47
CA ARG A 389 -13.55 -36.86 -17.44
C ARG A 389 -12.95 -37.44 -18.72
N THR A 390 -13.22 -36.86 -19.88
CA THR A 390 -12.86 -37.43 -21.20
C THR A 390 -11.58 -36.87 -21.78
N GLN A 391 -11.22 -35.62 -21.48
CA GLN A 391 -10.04 -34.95 -22.03
C GLN A 391 -9.00 -34.63 -20.96
N LEU A 392 -9.42 -33.98 -19.87
CA LEU A 392 -8.49 -33.53 -18.83
C LEU A 392 -7.94 -34.72 -18.02
N ALA A 393 -8.78 -35.68 -17.64
CA ALA A 393 -8.36 -36.83 -16.84
C ALA A 393 -7.28 -37.68 -17.54
N PRO A 394 -7.39 -38.05 -18.85
CA PRO A 394 -6.30 -38.70 -19.56
C PRO A 394 -5.00 -37.87 -19.61
N SER A 395 -5.11 -36.57 -19.84
CA SER A 395 -3.93 -35.68 -19.88
C SER A 395 -3.25 -35.61 -18.51
N LEU A 396 -4.02 -35.43 -17.43
CA LEU A 396 -3.49 -35.41 -16.06
C LEU A 396 -2.82 -36.74 -15.71
N ARG A 397 -3.41 -37.88 -16.09
CA ARG A 397 -2.80 -39.20 -15.86
C ARG A 397 -1.42 -39.31 -16.53
N GLN A 398 -1.27 -38.75 -17.73
CA GLN A 398 0.01 -38.72 -18.43
C GLN A 398 1.02 -37.75 -17.78
N THR A 399 0.56 -36.61 -17.28
CA THR A 399 1.44 -35.55 -16.75
C THR A 399 1.84 -35.75 -15.30
N VAL A 400 0.94 -36.23 -14.43
CA VAL A 400 1.16 -36.31 -12.98
C VAL A 400 1.01 -37.74 -12.42
N GLY A 401 0.75 -38.72 -13.27
CA GLY A 401 0.57 -40.12 -12.89
C GLY A 401 -0.87 -40.45 -12.50
N ALA A 402 -1.19 -41.75 -12.46
CA ALA A 402 -2.57 -42.22 -12.33
C ALA A 402 -3.24 -41.82 -11.02
N ASP A 403 -2.56 -42.01 -9.89
CA ASP A 403 -3.09 -41.78 -8.54
C ASP A 403 -3.44 -40.30 -8.30
N LEU A 404 -2.49 -39.38 -8.52
CA LEU A 404 -2.72 -37.96 -8.32
C LEU A 404 -3.76 -37.41 -9.30
N ALA A 405 -3.75 -37.87 -10.55
CA ALA A 405 -4.77 -37.49 -11.52
C ALA A 405 -6.18 -37.92 -11.07
N GLU A 406 -6.34 -39.14 -10.55
CA GLU A 406 -7.63 -39.61 -10.03
C GLU A 406 -8.10 -38.78 -8.84
N ARG A 407 -7.21 -38.48 -7.88
CA ARG A 407 -7.52 -37.62 -6.72
C ARG A 407 -7.94 -36.21 -7.16
N LEU A 408 -7.21 -35.59 -8.08
CA LEU A 408 -7.53 -34.26 -8.62
C LEU A 408 -8.86 -34.25 -9.37
N VAL A 409 -9.06 -35.22 -10.28
CA VAL A 409 -10.30 -35.33 -11.06
C VAL A 409 -11.48 -35.55 -10.15
N THR A 410 -11.37 -36.44 -9.15
CA THR A 410 -12.44 -36.70 -8.18
C THR A 410 -12.78 -35.45 -7.36
N ALA A 411 -11.77 -34.72 -6.88
CA ALA A 411 -11.99 -33.49 -6.12
C ALA A 411 -12.60 -32.36 -6.98
N LEU A 412 -12.17 -32.21 -8.23
CA LEU A 412 -12.73 -31.23 -9.17
C LEU A 412 -14.17 -31.59 -9.57
N ASP A 413 -14.44 -32.86 -9.85
CA ASP A 413 -15.78 -33.36 -10.16
C ASP A 413 -16.74 -33.10 -8.99
N ALA A 414 -16.31 -33.43 -7.76
CA ALA A 414 -17.07 -33.16 -6.55
C ALA A 414 -17.29 -31.66 -6.31
N PHE A 415 -16.28 -30.81 -6.55
CA PHE A 415 -16.40 -29.36 -6.43
C PHE A 415 -17.37 -28.76 -7.45
N LEU A 416 -17.34 -29.21 -8.71
CA LEU A 416 -18.24 -28.73 -9.75
C LEU A 416 -19.69 -29.14 -9.47
N LEU A 417 -19.92 -30.33 -8.93
CA LEU A 417 -21.25 -30.81 -8.55
C LEU A 417 -21.79 -30.11 -7.30
N ALA A 418 -20.96 -29.99 -6.27
CA ALA A 418 -21.30 -29.39 -4.98
C ALA A 418 -20.15 -28.47 -4.53
N PRO A 419 -20.18 -27.18 -4.94
CA PRO A 419 -19.15 -26.22 -4.56
C PRO A 419 -19.02 -26.11 -3.04
N GLY A 420 -17.79 -26.23 -2.57
CA GLY A 420 -17.42 -26.14 -1.16
C GLY A 420 -16.02 -25.56 -1.05
N SER A 421 -15.14 -26.16 -0.26
CA SER A 421 -13.71 -25.86 -0.35
C SER A 421 -12.99 -26.88 -1.22
N LEU A 422 -12.03 -26.41 -2.01
CA LEU A 422 -11.07 -27.21 -2.76
C LEU A 422 -9.68 -26.69 -2.43
N ALA A 423 -8.77 -27.55 -2.01
CA ALA A 423 -7.39 -27.19 -1.74
C ALA A 423 -6.43 -28.22 -2.34
N VAL A 424 -5.38 -27.74 -2.99
CA VAL A 424 -4.28 -28.54 -3.52
C VAL A 424 -2.98 -27.95 -3.00
N SER A 425 -2.14 -28.78 -2.40
CA SER A 425 -0.81 -28.35 -1.94
C SER A 425 0.23 -29.41 -2.23
N ALA A 426 1.45 -28.99 -2.53
CA ALA A 426 2.60 -29.86 -2.69
C ALA A 426 3.80 -29.27 -1.92
N GLN A 427 4.46 -30.10 -1.13
CA GLN A 427 5.69 -29.74 -0.41
C GLN A 427 6.78 -30.76 -0.72
N ALA A 428 8.00 -30.32 -1.05
CA ALA A 428 9.12 -31.25 -1.23
C ALA A 428 9.41 -32.00 0.08
N LYS A 429 9.65 -33.32 0.01
CA LYS A 429 9.89 -34.16 1.21
C LYS A 429 11.31 -33.99 1.77
N ASP A 430 12.30 -34.11 0.90
CA ASP A 430 13.74 -34.06 1.25
C ASP A 430 14.44 -32.94 0.47
N GLU A 431 14.90 -33.24 -0.75
CA GLU A 431 15.54 -32.27 -1.64
C GLU A 431 14.56 -31.81 -2.74
N PRO A 432 14.27 -30.49 -2.85
CA PRO A 432 13.40 -29.98 -3.89
C PRO A 432 14.08 -30.09 -5.26
N MET A 433 13.34 -30.58 -6.25
CA MET A 433 13.83 -30.74 -7.62
C MET A 433 13.93 -29.39 -8.33
N THR A 434 14.89 -29.24 -9.25
CA THR A 434 14.94 -28.06 -10.12
C THR A 434 13.74 -28.02 -11.07
N LEU A 435 13.38 -26.84 -11.59
CA LEU A 435 12.27 -26.72 -12.55
C LEU A 435 12.51 -27.57 -13.80
N THR A 436 13.75 -27.67 -14.28
CA THR A 436 14.14 -28.60 -15.37
C THR A 436 13.92 -30.05 -14.98
N GLN A 437 14.36 -30.47 -13.79
CA GLN A 437 14.17 -31.84 -13.30
C GLN A 437 12.69 -32.19 -13.13
N LEU A 438 11.87 -31.24 -12.67
CA LEU A 438 10.42 -31.39 -12.59
C LEU A 438 9.80 -31.56 -13.97
N GLY A 439 10.11 -30.68 -14.92
CA GLY A 439 9.57 -30.77 -16.28
C GLY A 439 9.94 -32.09 -16.96
N MET A 440 11.22 -32.47 -16.90
CA MET A 440 11.69 -33.75 -17.46
C MET A 440 11.13 -34.95 -16.71
N GLY A 441 11.07 -34.88 -15.38
CA GLY A 441 10.58 -35.94 -14.51
C GLY A 441 9.10 -36.21 -14.71
N LEU A 442 8.26 -35.17 -14.78
CA LEU A 442 6.84 -35.29 -15.10
C LEU A 442 6.60 -35.84 -16.51
N ALA A 443 7.48 -35.55 -17.47
CA ALA A 443 7.37 -36.10 -18.82
C ALA A 443 7.80 -37.58 -18.92
N LEU A 444 8.80 -38.01 -18.15
CA LEU A 444 9.45 -39.32 -18.31
C LEU A 444 9.05 -40.35 -17.23
N ALA A 445 8.82 -39.90 -16.00
CA ALA A 445 8.53 -40.74 -14.84
C ALA A 445 7.64 -40.01 -13.81
N PRO A 446 6.42 -39.59 -14.22
CA PRO A 446 5.57 -38.70 -13.42
C PRO A 446 5.28 -39.23 -12.01
N GLU A 447 5.02 -40.52 -11.85
CA GLU A 447 4.73 -41.13 -10.54
C GLU A 447 5.91 -41.03 -9.56
N LYS A 448 7.15 -41.19 -10.05
CA LYS A 448 8.35 -41.05 -9.22
C LYS A 448 8.60 -39.60 -8.87
N THR A 449 8.37 -38.69 -9.81
CA THR A 449 8.53 -37.25 -9.59
C THR A 449 7.51 -36.74 -8.58
N VAL A 450 6.24 -37.11 -8.70
CA VAL A 450 5.20 -36.76 -7.73
C VAL A 450 5.47 -37.37 -6.36
N ALA A 451 6.01 -38.59 -6.27
CA ALA A 451 6.33 -39.23 -4.99
C ALA A 451 7.40 -38.48 -4.17
N ALA A 452 8.22 -37.62 -4.81
CA ALA A 452 9.18 -36.75 -4.13
C ALA A 452 8.53 -35.57 -3.39
N TYR A 453 7.23 -35.35 -3.62
CA TYR A 453 6.43 -34.30 -2.99
C TYR A 453 5.35 -34.91 -2.09
N ASP A 454 5.07 -34.29 -0.95
CA ASP A 454 3.85 -34.52 -0.16
C ASP A 454 2.71 -33.74 -0.82
N VAL A 455 1.96 -34.41 -1.70
CA VAL A 455 0.84 -33.80 -2.43
C VAL A 455 -0.49 -34.11 -1.74
N ARG A 456 -1.18 -33.05 -1.31
CA ARG A 456 -2.51 -33.10 -0.70
C ARG A 456 -3.54 -32.50 -1.64
N VAL A 457 -4.68 -33.16 -1.71
CA VAL A 457 -5.84 -32.75 -2.49
C VAL A 457 -7.03 -32.97 -1.56
N GLU A 458 -7.71 -31.89 -1.19
CA GLU A 458 -8.84 -31.91 -0.27
C GLU A 458 -10.03 -31.21 -0.92
N HIS A 459 -11.19 -31.85 -0.87
CA HIS A 459 -12.48 -31.22 -1.14
C HIS A 459 -13.38 -31.41 0.08
N ARG A 460 -14.08 -30.35 0.49
CA ARG A 460 -15.09 -30.43 1.54
C ARG A 460 -16.35 -29.72 1.05
N PRO A 461 -17.47 -30.42 0.84
CA PRO A 461 -18.71 -29.78 0.42
C PRO A 461 -19.20 -28.82 1.51
N ARG A 462 -19.70 -27.65 1.12
CA ARG A 462 -20.20 -26.65 2.06
C ARG A 462 -21.53 -27.05 2.69
N PHE A 463 -22.35 -27.78 1.94
CA PHE A 463 -23.64 -28.30 2.37
C PHE A 463 -23.63 -29.82 2.18
N PRO A 464 -23.96 -30.61 3.22
CA PRO A 464 -23.97 -32.07 3.16
C PRO A 464 -25.09 -32.65 2.28
#